data_AF-A0A9E0DSM7-F1
#
_entry.id   AF-A0A9E0DSM7-F1
#
_cell.length_a   1.000
_cell.length_b   1.000
_cell.length_c   1.000
_cell.angle_alpha   90.00
_cell.angle_beta   90.00
_cell.angle_gamma   90.00
#
_symmetry.space_group_name_H-M   'P 1'
#
loop_
_entity.id
_entity.type
_entity.pdbx_description
1 polymer ?
#
loop_
_entity_poly.entity_id
_entity_poly.type
_entity_poly.pdbx_seq_one_letter_code
_entity_poly.pdbx_strand_id
1 'polypeptide(L)' 'AHRGEEITAEVLEGPQSIVIDQAENRLHVQKAILEILL' A
#
# COMPACT_ATOMS: atom_id res chain seq x y z
N ALA A 1 -7.35 6.04 -4.09
CA ALA A 1 -7.30 5.09 -5.21
C ALA A 1 -8.70 4.51 -5.41
N HIS A 2 -9.55 5.26 -6.09
CA HIS A 2 -10.85 4.78 -6.53
C HIS A 2 -10.66 3.96 -7.81
N ARG A 3 -11.07 2.68 -7.74
CA ARG A 3 -11.03 1.77 -8.88
C ARG A 3 -12.01 2.25 -9.95
N GLY A 4 -11.57 2.28 -11.20
CA GLY A 4 -12.36 2.73 -12.35
C GLY A 4 -12.37 4.24 -12.58
N GLU A 5 -11.88 5.04 -11.62
CA GLU A 5 -11.77 6.50 -11.75
C GLU A 5 -10.31 6.96 -11.73
N GLU A 6 -9.55 6.55 -10.72
CA GLU A 6 -8.15 6.95 -10.53
C GLU A 6 -7.17 5.86 -11.01
N ILE A 7 -7.61 4.60 -11.01
CA ILE A 7 -6.82 3.44 -11.44
C ILE A 7 -7.74 2.37 -12.01
N THR A 8 -7.37 1.78 -13.14
CA THR A 8 -8.17 0.70 -13.74
C THR A 8 -7.98 -0.61 -12.96
N ALA A 9 -8.92 -1.54 -13.11
CA ALA A 9 -8.84 -2.83 -12.41
C ALA A 9 -7.62 -3.65 -12.87
N GLU A 10 -7.29 -3.58 -14.16
CA GLU A 10 -6.19 -4.30 -14.79
C GLU A 10 -4.83 -3.82 -14.28
N VAL A 11 -4.69 -2.52 -14.00
CA VAL A 11 -3.45 -1.98 -13.40
C VAL A 11 -3.35 -2.35 -11.92
N LEU A 12 -4.47 -2.27 -11.18
CA LEU A 12 -4.47 -2.58 -9.74
C LEU A 12 -4.19 -4.06 -9.45
N GLU A 13 -4.64 -4.97 -10.32
CA GLU A 13 -4.43 -6.43 -10.22
C GLU A 13 -3.27 -6.94 -11.11
N GLY A 14 -2.65 -6.06 -11.89
CA GLY A 14 -1.61 -6.41 -12.85
C GLY A 14 -0.26 -6.75 -12.20
N PRO A 15 0.68 -7.34 -12.96
CA PRO A 15 1.97 -7.81 -12.46
C PRO A 15 2.91 -6.69 -11.98
N GLN A 16 2.60 -5.42 -12.30
CA GLN A 16 3.34 -4.25 -11.83
C GLN A 16 2.74 -3.64 -10.56
N SER A 17 1.61 -4.17 -10.06
CA SER A 17 0.96 -3.68 -8.85
C SER A 17 1.71 -4.11 -7.61
N ILE A 18 2.01 -3.13 -6.74
CA ILE A 18 2.66 -3.33 -5.44
C ILE A 18 1.74 -2.93 -4.28
N VAL A 19 0.43 -2.84 -4.53
CA VAL A 19 -0.54 -2.31 -3.55
C VAL A 19 -0.61 -3.16 -2.27
N ILE A 20 -0.37 -4.46 -2.39
CA ILE A 20 -0.35 -5.39 -1.26
C ILE A 20 0.91 -5.18 -0.41
N ASP A 21 2.09 -5.10 -1.03
CA ASP A 21 3.35 -4.81 -0.34
C ASP A 21 3.30 -3.44 0.36
N GLN A 22 2.73 -2.43 -0.31
CA GLN A 22 2.50 -1.13 0.30
C GLN A 22 1.56 -1.22 1.52
N ALA A 23 0.55 -2.08 1.48
CA ALA A 23 -0.38 -2.26 2.59
C ALA A 23 0.27 -2.91 3.81
N GLU A 24 1.08 -3.95 3.60
CA GLU A 24 1.87 -4.59 4.65
C GLU A 24 2.88 -3.61 5.26
N ASN A 25 3.61 -2.89 4.41
CA ASN A 25 4.61 -1.92 4.84
C ASN A 25 4.03 -0.78 5.69
N ARG A 26 2.75 -0.44 5.54
CA ARG A 26 2.10 0.56 6.42
C ARG A 26 2.14 0.13 7.89
N LEU A 27 1.89 -1.14 8.20
CA LEU A 27 1.96 -1.63 9.58
C LEU A 27 3.41 -1.58 10.11
N HIS A 28 4.38 -2.02 9.30
CA HIS A 28 5.79 -1.99 9.70
C HIS A 28 6.30 -0.57 9.95
N VAL A 29 5.94 0.37 9.08
CA VAL A 29 6.28 1.79 9.25
C VAL A 29 5.63 2.35 10.52
N GLN A 30 4.36 2.06 10.78
CA GLN A 30 3.70 2.51 12.00
C GLN A 30 4.36 1.94 13.25
N LYS A 31 4.74 0.66 13.26
CA LYS A 31 5.50 0.05 14.36
C LYS A 31 6.85 0.73 14.58
N ALA A 32 7.60 0.96 13.50
CA ALA A 32 8.89 1.65 13.57
C ALA A 32 8.75 3.08 14.11
N ILE A 33 7.70 3.81 13.70
CA ILE A 33 7.42 5.15 14.22
C ILE A 33 7.15 5.10 15.73
N LEU A 34 6.32 4.16 16.20
CA LEU A 34 6.04 4.02 17.62
C LEU A 34 7.32 3.69 18.42
N GLU A 35 8.15 2.78 17.92
CA GLU A 35 9.44 2.43 18.55
C GLU A 35 10.42 3.61 18.60
N ILE A 36 10.39 4.51 17.62
CA ILE A 36 11.25 5.69 17.59
C ILE A 36 10.75 6.76 18.57
N LEU A 37 9.44 6.87 18.80
CA LEU A 37 8.82 7.96 19.55
C LEU A 37 8.50 7.63 21.01
N LEU A 38 8.51 6.36 21.41
CA LEU A 38 8.24 5.86 22.76
C LEU A 38 9.52 5.35 23.41
#